data_AF-A0A060C4D3-F1
#
_entry.id   AF-A0A060C4D3-F1
#
_cell.length_a   1.000
_cell.length_b   1.000
_cell.length_c   1.000
_cell.angle_alpha   90.00
_cell.angle_beta   90.00
_cell.angle_gamma   90.00
#
_symmetry.space_group_name_H-M   'P 1'
#
loop_
_entity.id
_entity.type
_entity.pdbx_description
1 polymer ?
#
loop_
_entity_poly.entity_id
_entity_poly.type
_entity_poly.pdbx_seq_one_letter_code
_entity_poly.pdbx_strand_id
1 'polypeptide(L)'
;QVKKTKADKNGNWALSFEGMPFGGPYTMEVAGKSNRIVLKDIYIGDVWLCSGQSNMEMPVHGWTSVYNYQEEIKNAEHPLIRTFNVVKGMDVDPGKDCGGEWMVCSPQTVADFSAVAYFFARKVNQELNIPVGIINASWGGTEIESWIPAGVYCN
;
A
#
# COMPACT_ATOMS: atom_id res chain seq x y z
N GLN A 1 -20.76 -9.15 -0.64
CA GLN A 1 -21.47 -9.03 -1.93
C GLN A 1 -21.12 -10.23 -2.81
N VAL A 2 -21.98 -10.63 -3.76
CA VAL A 2 -21.65 -11.66 -4.76
C VAL A 2 -21.75 -11.04 -6.15
N LYS A 3 -20.69 -11.14 -6.95
CA LYS A 3 -20.63 -10.64 -8.33
C LYS A 3 -20.04 -11.74 -9.23
N LYS A 4 -20.32 -11.68 -10.54
CA LYS A 4 -19.81 -12.63 -11.54
C LYS A 4 -19.35 -11.88 -12.78
N THR A 5 -18.26 -12.34 -13.39
CA THR A 5 -17.75 -11.81 -14.66
C THR A 5 -17.22 -12.96 -15.52
N LYS A 6 -16.89 -12.66 -16.77
CA LYS A 6 -16.22 -13.59 -17.69
C LYS A 6 -14.90 -12.96 -18.11
N ALA A 7 -13.82 -13.74 -18.00
CA ALA A 7 -12.54 -13.32 -18.53
C ALA A 7 -12.59 -13.11 -20.05
N ASP A 8 -11.81 -12.16 -20.53
CA ASP A 8 -11.59 -11.92 -21.95
C ASP A 8 -10.77 -13.06 -22.59
N LYS A 9 -10.46 -12.92 -23.88
CA LYS A 9 -9.69 -13.92 -24.64
C LYS A 9 -8.25 -14.09 -24.13
N ASN A 10 -7.73 -13.10 -23.41
CA ASN A 10 -6.37 -13.07 -22.86
C ASN A 10 -6.35 -13.49 -21.39
N GLY A 11 -7.50 -13.83 -20.80
CA GLY A 11 -7.62 -14.23 -19.39
C GLY A 11 -7.80 -13.06 -18.41
N ASN A 12 -7.88 -11.80 -18.88
CA ASN A 12 -8.10 -10.66 -18.01
C ASN A 12 -9.58 -10.57 -17.62
N TRP A 13 -9.85 -10.15 -16.39
CA TRP A 13 -11.20 -9.88 -15.92
C TRP A 13 -11.17 -8.75 -14.90
N ALA A 14 -12.28 -8.04 -14.82
CA ALA A 14 -12.50 -6.99 -13.83
C ALA A 14 -13.92 -7.10 -13.28
N LEU A 15 -14.08 -6.69 -12.03
CA LEU A 15 -15.36 -6.58 -11.34
C LEU A 15 -15.38 -5.29 -10.53
N SER A 16 -16.52 -4.61 -10.55
CA SER A 16 -16.79 -3.49 -9.66
C SER A 16 -17.75 -3.94 -8.58
N PHE A 17 -17.41 -3.63 -7.33
CA PHE A 17 -18.25 -3.84 -6.16
C PHE A 17 -18.95 -2.53 -5.81
N GLU A 18 -20.12 -2.63 -5.20
CA GLU A 18 -20.74 -1.47 -4.58
C GLU A 18 -19.92 -1.03 -3.36
N GLY A 19 -19.96 0.27 -3.05
CA GLY A 19 -19.32 0.78 -1.84
C GLY A 19 -19.83 0.06 -0.60
N MET A 20 -18.91 -0.28 0.31
CA MET A 20 -19.22 -0.85 1.61
C MET A 20 -18.74 0.13 2.69
N PRO A 21 -19.37 0.13 3.88
CA PRO A 21 -18.79 0.80 5.04
C PRO A 21 -17.37 0.28 5.30
N PHE A 22 -16.52 1.13 5.86
CA PHE A 22 -15.20 0.72 6.31
C PHE A 22 -15.31 -0.36 7.39
N GLY A 23 -14.28 -1.21 7.51
CA GLY A 23 -14.24 -2.30 8.48
C GLY A 23 -13.51 -3.54 7.97
N GLY A 24 -13.76 -4.65 8.65
CA GLY A 24 -13.09 -5.94 8.41
C GLY A 24 -12.79 -6.65 9.75
N PRO A 25 -12.04 -7.76 9.72
CA PRO A 25 -11.53 -8.43 8.53
C PRO A 25 -12.65 -9.14 7.75
N TYR A 26 -12.67 -8.96 6.44
CA TYR A 26 -13.53 -9.67 5.51
C TYR A 26 -12.79 -10.85 4.88
N THR A 27 -13.56 -11.76 4.29
CA THR A 27 -13.06 -12.85 3.44
C THR A 27 -13.62 -12.68 2.04
N MET A 28 -12.76 -12.73 1.03
CA MET A 28 -13.14 -12.78 -0.37
C MET A 28 -12.88 -14.18 -0.91
N GLU A 29 -13.88 -14.74 -1.55
CA GLU A 29 -13.76 -16.00 -2.24
C GLU A 29 -13.91 -15.77 -3.74
N VAL A 30 -12.92 -16.24 -4.50
CA VAL A 30 -12.92 -16.20 -5.97
C VAL A 30 -13.00 -17.63 -6.46
N ALA A 31 -14.12 -17.98 -7.09
CA ALA A 31 -14.38 -19.33 -7.59
C ALA A 31 -14.49 -19.33 -9.13
N GLY A 32 -13.65 -20.15 -9.76
CA GLY A 32 -13.75 -20.50 -11.18
C GLY A 32 -14.49 -21.83 -11.37
N LYS A 33 -14.43 -22.39 -12.59
CA LYS A 33 -15.07 -23.69 -12.89
C LYS A 33 -14.42 -24.86 -12.15
N SER A 34 -13.09 -24.82 -11.98
CA SER A 34 -12.30 -25.93 -11.45
C SER A 34 -11.35 -25.52 -10.31
N ASN A 35 -11.30 -24.24 -9.95
CA ASN A 35 -10.43 -23.70 -8.92
C ASN A 35 -11.15 -22.72 -8.00
N ARG A 36 -10.59 -22.54 -6.80
CA ARG A 36 -11.11 -21.64 -5.77
C ARG A 36 -9.94 -21.01 -5.03
N ILE A 37 -10.00 -19.70 -4.84
CA ILE A 37 -9.04 -18.91 -4.07
C ILE A 37 -9.80 -18.24 -2.93
N VAL A 38 -9.24 -18.29 -1.72
CA VAL A 38 -9.82 -17.63 -0.54
C VAL A 38 -8.80 -16.63 -0.01
N LEU A 39 -9.13 -15.35 -0.11
CA LEU A 39 -8.37 -14.25 0.47
C LEU A 39 -9.02 -13.88 1.81
N LYS A 40 -8.20 -13.82 2.86
CA LYS A 40 -8.62 -13.47 4.21
C LYS A 40 -7.93 -12.19 4.65
N ASP A 41 -8.33 -11.64 5.78
CA ASP A 41 -7.73 -10.43 6.38
C ASP A 41 -7.86 -9.18 5.48
N ILE A 42 -9.00 -9.05 4.79
CA ILE A 42 -9.28 -7.90 3.92
C ILE A 42 -9.96 -6.80 4.72
N TYR A 43 -9.48 -5.57 4.60
CA TYR A 43 -10.11 -4.39 5.19
C TYR A 43 -10.58 -3.43 4.11
N ILE A 44 -11.65 -2.72 4.43
CA ILE A 44 -12.17 -1.61 3.64
C ILE A 44 -11.93 -0.36 4.49
N GLY A 45 -11.29 0.65 3.91
CA GLY A 45 -10.91 1.87 4.59
C GLY A 45 -10.18 2.81 3.65
N ASP A 46 -9.44 3.76 4.19
CA ASP A 46 -8.73 4.74 3.38
C ASP A 46 -7.41 4.16 2.86
N VAL A 47 -7.07 4.48 1.61
CA VAL A 47 -5.81 4.09 0.98
C VAL A 47 -5.09 5.33 0.51
N TRP A 48 -3.86 5.51 0.98
CA TRP A 48 -3.03 6.68 0.69
C TRP A 48 -1.80 6.29 -0.13
N LEU A 49 -1.56 6.99 -1.23
CA LEU A 49 -0.33 6.86 -2.00
C LEU A 49 0.72 7.83 -1.45
N CYS A 50 1.83 7.28 -1.00
CA CYS A 50 3.01 8.01 -0.53
C CYS A 50 4.13 7.84 -1.56
N SER A 51 4.50 8.92 -2.24
CA SER A 51 5.54 8.93 -3.27
C SER A 51 6.46 10.14 -3.11
N GLY A 52 7.46 10.27 -3.97
CA GLY A 52 8.53 11.25 -3.90
C GLY A 52 9.88 10.60 -3.61
N GLN A 53 10.76 11.33 -2.91
CA GLN A 53 12.16 10.95 -2.72
C GLN A 53 12.50 10.55 -1.28
N SER A 54 13.77 10.70 -0.89
CA SER A 54 14.39 10.20 0.33
C SER A 54 13.66 10.60 1.63
N ASN A 55 13.09 11.80 1.70
CA ASN A 55 12.38 12.23 2.89
C ASN A 55 11.06 11.47 3.09
N MET A 56 10.39 11.08 2.01
CA MET A 56 9.23 10.18 2.09
C MET A 56 9.69 8.74 2.30
N GLU A 57 10.82 8.33 1.72
CA GLU A 57 11.35 6.97 1.87
C GLU A 57 11.91 6.69 3.28
N MET A 58 12.37 7.73 3.99
CA MET A 58 13.06 7.60 5.27
C MET A 58 12.33 6.65 6.23
N PRO A 59 12.96 5.54 6.67
CA PRO A 59 12.29 4.52 7.47
C PRO A 59 12.07 5.00 8.91
N VAL A 60 11.14 4.38 9.64
CA VAL A 60 10.90 4.68 11.06
C VAL A 60 12.17 4.45 11.88
N HIS A 61 12.94 3.40 11.60
CA HIS A 61 14.23 3.18 12.29
C HIS A 61 15.29 4.25 11.97
N GLY A 62 15.02 5.10 10.97
CA GLY A 62 15.84 6.23 10.57
C GLY A 62 17.10 5.86 9.79
N TRP A 63 17.52 6.77 8.89
CA TRP A 63 18.91 6.83 8.41
C TRP A 63 19.73 7.86 9.21
N THR A 64 19.06 8.85 9.78
CA THR A 64 19.65 9.89 10.62
C THR A 64 18.98 9.90 12.00
N SER A 65 17.85 10.59 12.17
CA SER A 65 17.19 10.75 13.48
C SER A 65 15.68 10.85 13.32
N VAL A 66 14.99 9.74 13.60
CA VAL A 66 13.56 9.75 13.90
C VAL A 66 13.43 9.80 15.42
N TYR A 67 12.83 10.87 15.94
CA TYR A 67 12.68 11.07 17.38
C TYR A 67 11.87 9.92 17.99
N ASN A 68 12.38 9.34 19.08
CA ASN A 68 11.77 8.22 19.82
C ASN A 68 11.49 6.95 18.99
N TYR A 69 12.22 6.72 17.89
CA TYR A 69 11.93 5.57 17.01
C TYR A 69 11.89 4.21 17.73
N GLN A 70 12.72 3.99 18.76
CA GLN A 70 12.73 2.73 19.51
C GLN A 70 11.41 2.48 20.24
N GLU A 71 10.87 3.52 20.88
CA GLU A 71 9.59 3.44 21.59
C GLU A 71 8.42 3.38 20.60
N GLU A 72 8.53 4.10 19.47
CA GLU A 72 7.59 4.01 18.37
C GLU A 72 7.49 2.59 17.81
N ILE A 73 8.63 1.96 17.51
CA ILE A 73 8.68 0.56 17.04
C ILE A 73 8.09 -0.37 18.09
N LYS A 74 8.54 -0.26 19.35
CA LYS A 74 8.11 -1.15 20.44
C LYS A 74 6.59 -1.11 20.66
N ASN A 75 5.95 0.04 20.47
CA ASN A 75 4.53 0.23 20.72
C ASN A 75 3.65 0.15 19.46
N ALA A 76 4.21 -0.18 18.31
CA ALA A 76 3.51 -0.16 17.02
C ALA A 76 2.57 -1.35 16.80
N GLU A 77 1.66 -1.61 17.73
CA GLU A 77 0.60 -2.61 17.60
C GLU A 77 -0.66 -1.96 16.99
N HIS A 78 -0.66 -1.81 15.67
CA HIS A 78 -1.72 -1.12 14.94
C HIS A 78 -2.28 -2.01 13.81
N PRO A 79 -3.08 -3.05 14.13
CA PRO A 79 -3.54 -4.06 13.16
C PRO A 79 -4.46 -3.51 12.06
N LEU A 80 -4.97 -2.28 12.23
CA LEU A 80 -5.78 -1.58 11.24
C LEU A 80 -4.94 -0.74 10.26
N ILE A 81 -3.63 -0.64 10.47
CA ILE A 81 -2.70 0.04 9.57
C ILE A 81 -1.89 -1.02 8.82
N ARG A 82 -1.83 -0.90 7.49
CA ARG A 82 -0.99 -1.74 6.64
C ARG A 82 -0.20 -0.88 5.66
N THR A 83 1.02 -1.28 5.33
CA THR A 83 1.79 -0.68 4.24
C THR A 83 2.05 -1.68 3.13
N PHE A 84 2.02 -1.22 1.89
CA PHE A 84 2.52 -1.91 0.71
C PHE A 84 3.71 -1.13 0.19
N ASN A 85 4.91 -1.65 0.38
CA ASN A 85 6.11 -1.06 -0.20
C ASN A 85 6.27 -1.58 -1.63
N VAL A 86 6.14 -0.69 -2.61
CA VAL A 86 6.30 -1.04 -4.02
C VAL A 86 7.77 -1.40 -4.28
N VAL A 87 7.99 -2.57 -4.89
CA VAL A 87 9.33 -2.98 -5.32
C VAL A 87 9.82 -1.99 -6.37
N LYS A 88 10.99 -1.39 -6.11
CA LYS A 88 11.60 -0.40 -6.98
C LYS A 88 11.92 -0.99 -8.35
N GLY A 89 11.46 -0.34 -9.40
CA GLY A 89 11.75 -0.66 -10.80
C GLY A 89 11.77 0.60 -11.64
N MET A 90 12.69 0.68 -12.59
CA MET A 90 12.74 1.74 -13.58
C MET A 90 12.26 1.18 -14.91
N ASP A 91 11.04 1.54 -15.28
CA ASP A 91 10.43 1.19 -16.55
C ASP A 91 10.14 2.47 -17.35
N VAL A 92 10.40 2.42 -18.66
CA VAL A 92 10.12 3.55 -19.57
C VAL A 92 8.61 3.68 -19.80
N ASP A 93 7.89 2.56 -19.80
CA ASP A 93 6.45 2.48 -19.97
C ASP A 93 5.79 1.98 -18.68
N PRO A 94 4.58 2.45 -18.33
CA PRO A 94 3.86 1.94 -17.17
C PRO A 94 3.61 0.43 -17.25
N GLY A 95 4.07 -0.31 -16.25
CA GLY A 95 3.75 -1.72 -16.08
C GLY A 95 2.26 -1.96 -15.80
N LYS A 96 1.81 -3.20 -16.02
CA LYS A 96 0.42 -3.62 -15.69
C LYS A 96 0.25 -3.98 -14.21
N ASP A 97 1.34 -4.26 -13.52
CA ASP A 97 1.38 -4.70 -12.14
C ASP A 97 2.69 -4.21 -11.50
N CYS A 98 2.76 -4.26 -10.17
CA CYS A 98 3.93 -3.91 -9.40
C CYS A 98 4.20 -4.98 -8.32
N GLY A 99 5.48 -5.17 -7.98
CA GLY A 99 5.85 -6.06 -6.89
C GLY A 99 5.62 -5.40 -5.52
N GLY A 100 5.44 -6.23 -4.50
CA GLY A 100 5.34 -5.83 -3.10
C GLY A 100 4.39 -6.73 -2.31
N GLU A 101 4.30 -6.49 -1.01
CA GLU A 101 3.36 -7.19 -0.13
C GLU A 101 2.77 -6.25 0.91
N TRP A 102 1.54 -6.53 1.33
CA TRP A 102 0.88 -5.80 2.41
C TRP A 102 1.39 -6.30 3.77
N MET A 103 2.04 -5.42 4.50
CA MET A 103 2.58 -5.67 5.84
C MET A 103 1.70 -4.99 6.88
N VAL A 104 1.25 -5.76 7.87
CA VAL A 104 0.54 -5.23 9.05
C VAL A 104 1.52 -4.40 9.88
N CYS A 105 1.07 -3.25 10.39
CA CYS A 105 1.86 -2.45 11.33
C CYS A 105 1.99 -3.19 12.67
N SER A 106 3.17 -3.76 12.91
CA SER A 106 3.56 -4.40 14.16
C SER A 106 4.96 -3.93 14.56
N PRO A 107 5.41 -4.20 15.80
CA PRO A 107 6.79 -3.93 16.20
C PRO A 107 7.85 -4.65 15.36
N GLN A 108 7.49 -5.71 14.62
CA GLN A 108 8.40 -6.46 13.76
C GLN A 108 8.54 -5.86 12.36
N THR A 109 7.57 -5.04 11.91
CA THR A 109 7.49 -4.58 10.52
C THR A 109 7.62 -3.07 10.40
N VAL A 110 7.16 -2.31 11.40
CA VAL A 110 7.05 -0.84 11.33
C VAL A 110 8.40 -0.15 11.14
N ALA A 111 9.50 -0.79 11.58
CA ALA A 111 10.84 -0.25 11.46
C ALA A 111 11.16 0.17 10.02
N ASP A 112 10.71 -0.61 9.05
CA ASP A 112 10.97 -0.43 7.61
C ASP A 112 9.87 0.36 6.89
N PHE A 113 8.88 0.87 7.62
CA PHE A 113 7.85 1.72 7.03
C PHE A 113 8.42 3.12 6.82
N SER A 114 7.93 3.84 5.81
CA SER A 114 8.15 5.28 5.72
C SER A 114 7.70 5.94 7.02
N ALA A 115 8.60 6.69 7.67
CA ALA A 115 8.32 7.36 8.92
C ALA A 115 7.17 8.36 8.77
N VAL A 116 7.21 9.18 7.71
CA VAL A 116 6.17 10.18 7.43
C VAL A 116 4.82 9.50 7.20
N ALA A 117 4.79 8.46 6.37
CA ALA A 117 3.55 7.75 6.07
C ALA A 117 2.99 7.03 7.32
N TYR A 118 3.84 6.40 8.11
CA TYR A 118 3.46 5.74 9.37
C TYR A 118 2.83 6.73 10.35
N PHE A 119 3.48 7.87 10.64
CA PHE A 119 2.93 8.84 11.58
C PHE A 119 1.62 9.45 11.10
N PHE A 120 1.50 9.70 9.80
CA PHE A 120 0.26 10.14 9.19
C PHE A 120 -0.86 9.11 9.37
N ALA A 121 -0.64 7.86 8.96
CA ALA A 121 -1.64 6.80 9.06
C ALA A 121 -2.02 6.51 10.51
N ARG A 122 -1.06 6.55 11.44
CA ARG A 122 -1.30 6.41 12.89
C ARG A 122 -2.23 7.50 13.39
N LYS A 123 -1.96 8.76 13.03
CA LYS A 123 -2.79 9.89 13.44
C LYS A 123 -4.22 9.78 12.91
N VAL A 124 -4.38 9.47 11.62
CA VAL A 124 -5.70 9.26 10.99
C VAL A 124 -6.44 8.10 11.64
N ASN A 125 -5.79 6.96 11.83
CA ASN A 125 -6.39 5.78 12.47
C ASN A 125 -6.80 6.06 13.93
N GLN A 126 -5.99 6.79 14.71
CA GLN A 126 -6.33 7.14 16.09
C GLN A 126 -7.53 8.09 16.19
N GLU A 127 -7.67 9.02 15.25
CA GLU A 127 -8.77 10.00 15.27
C GLU A 127 -10.08 9.44 14.72
N LEU A 128 -10.00 8.63 13.66
CA LEU A 128 -11.18 8.17 12.93
C LEU A 128 -11.54 6.71 13.21
N ASN A 129 -10.61 5.93 13.77
CA ASN A 129 -10.76 4.50 14.03
C ASN A 129 -11.16 3.68 12.79
N ILE A 130 -10.63 4.06 11.62
CA ILE A 130 -10.84 3.38 10.34
C ILE A 130 -9.58 2.60 9.91
N PRO A 131 -9.70 1.51 9.15
CA PRO A 131 -8.54 0.88 8.53
C PRO A 131 -7.82 1.84 7.57
N VAL A 132 -6.49 1.84 7.60
CA VAL A 132 -5.65 2.70 6.74
C VAL A 132 -4.62 1.85 6.01
N GLY A 133 -4.66 1.88 4.69
CA GLY A 133 -3.62 1.32 3.81
C GLY A 133 -2.69 2.41 3.30
N ILE A 134 -1.38 2.17 3.36
CA ILE A 134 -0.37 3.01 2.71
C ILE A 134 0.17 2.23 1.51
N ILE A 135 0.21 2.86 0.34
CA ILE A 135 1.02 2.41 -0.79
C ILE A 135 2.25 3.32 -0.83
N ASN A 136 3.40 2.80 -0.45
CA ASN A 136 4.66 3.53 -0.50
C ASN A 136 5.39 3.22 -1.81
N ALA A 137 5.45 4.22 -2.67
CA ALA A 137 6.13 4.22 -3.97
C ALA A 137 7.18 5.34 -4.03
N SER A 138 7.85 5.63 -2.90
CA SER A 138 8.93 6.62 -2.84
C SER A 138 10.29 6.02 -3.22
N TRP A 139 11.16 6.84 -3.81
CA TRP A 139 12.52 6.45 -4.17
C TRP A 139 13.50 7.63 -4.04
N GLY A 140 14.36 7.56 -3.01
CA GLY A 140 15.40 8.53 -2.73
C GLY A 140 16.48 8.62 -3.80
N GLY A 141 16.95 9.86 -4.01
CA GLY A 141 17.94 10.17 -5.05
C GLY A 141 17.35 10.34 -6.45
N THR A 142 16.02 10.18 -6.62
CA THR A 142 15.36 10.50 -7.88
C THR A 142 15.09 12.00 -8.00
N GLU A 143 15.28 12.53 -9.20
CA GLU A 143 14.90 13.89 -9.58
C GLU A 143 13.46 13.91 -10.09
N ILE A 144 12.80 15.07 -10.10
CA ILE A 144 11.40 15.17 -10.57
C ILE A 144 11.25 14.70 -12.01
N GLU A 145 12.32 14.83 -12.80
CA GLU A 145 12.34 14.48 -14.20
C GLU A 145 12.10 13.00 -14.44
N SER A 146 12.53 12.15 -13.49
CA SER A 146 12.33 10.70 -13.52
C SER A 146 10.87 10.29 -13.28
N TRP A 147 10.03 11.20 -12.78
CA TRP A 147 8.60 10.96 -12.51
C TRP A 147 7.67 11.56 -13.57
N ILE A 148 8.24 12.27 -14.55
CA ILE A 148 7.48 12.89 -15.63
C ILE A 148 7.35 11.90 -16.79
N PRO A 149 6.15 11.70 -17.36
CA PRO A 149 5.98 10.82 -18.51
C PRO A 149 6.86 11.23 -19.70
N ALA A 150 7.48 10.27 -20.39
CA ALA A 150 8.40 10.52 -21.50
C ALA A 150 7.81 11.45 -22.58
N GLY A 151 6.50 11.35 -22.85
CA GLY A 151 5.80 12.17 -23.83
C GLY A 151 5.74 13.68 -23.52
N VAL A 152 6.11 14.11 -22.31
CA VAL A 152 6.14 15.54 -21.93
C VAL A 152 7.44 16.22 -22.39
N TYR A 153 8.53 15.47 -22.56
CA TYR A 153 9.84 16.02 -22.96
C TYR A 153 10.04 16.10 -24.48
N CYS A 154 9.27 15.33 -25.24
CA CYS A 154 9.36 15.33 -26.70
C CYS A 154 8.45 16.41 -27.29
N ASN A 155 8.96 17.64 -27.37
CA ASN A 155 8.49 18.69 -28.29
C ASN A 155 9.49 18.88 -29.43
#